data_AF-A0A5D4FY91-F1
#
_entry.id   AF-A0A5D4FY91-F1
#
_cell.length_a   1.000
_cell.length_b   1.000
_cell.length_c   1.000
_cell.angle_alpha   90.00
_cell.angle_beta   90.00
_cell.angle_gamma   90.00
#
_symmetry.space_group_name_H-M   'P 1'
#
loop_
_entity.id
_entity.type
_entity.pdbx_description
1 polymer ?
#
loop_
_entity_poly.entity_id
_entity_poly.type
_entity_poly.pdbx_seq_one_letter_code
_entity_poly.pdbx_strand_id
1 'polypeptide(L)'
;MFSLRSDNSRRTSRAASLTAAAAITAVALPLSVAGAAASPLYGSVEGAWRGSSEMGSGAALGSSMPNYDPDNFYSSLPEYVEGKPGQVLKTGPSTLALGLPFVDLTNSKATRVAYVSTDSNGKTIPVTGTIYESSKPWRGKGPRPLMLIAPGTQGSSNACAPGKLAPWGLEYEALPALQALMRGWDVALTDLPGLGTRAQHTYMNRVAQGNATLDIGRAAKNMGIRGVSDKTPVATWGYSQGGGASASALELADSYAPELNLVAGYAGGIPANLGVVAGAIDNGALAAALGYAINGLLYSDPELREPIYSKLNDKGRTLLEQTKDECVPESLLRHAYKDTRTLTKDGSSLTQLMQEEPIASAVQKQLIGTLSPSVPVYIGQGKNDDTIPASQARDLARSWLGKGAKVYYREQDVPSVAPLVDHVIPMMANLSPAVLWLEKVINGQPYELSTADQIPR
;
A
#
# COMPACT_ATOMS: atom_id res chain seq x y z
N MET A 1 32.74 63.45 -53.60
CA MET A 1 33.01 64.51 -52.60
C MET A 1 32.92 63.87 -51.22
N PHE A 2 33.97 64.04 -50.43
CA PHE A 2 34.23 63.41 -49.12
C PHE A 2 33.44 64.02 -47.95
N SER A 3 33.37 63.26 -46.84
CA SER A 3 33.37 63.66 -45.39
C SER A 3 32.15 63.14 -44.60
N LEU A 4 32.23 62.08 -43.77
CA LEU A 4 32.79 61.96 -42.37
C LEU A 4 32.01 62.85 -41.36
N ARG A 5 31.56 62.44 -40.15
CA ARG A 5 32.03 61.43 -39.17
C ARG A 5 31.08 61.35 -37.94
N SER A 6 30.93 60.18 -37.30
CA SER A 6 31.08 59.92 -35.83
C SER A 6 30.86 58.42 -35.55
N ASP A 7 31.88 57.62 -35.19
CA ASP A 7 32.27 57.22 -33.80
C ASP A 7 31.13 56.52 -33.01
N ASN A 8 31.29 55.40 -32.28
CA ASN A 8 32.44 54.58 -31.91
C ASN A 8 31.94 53.25 -31.25
N SER A 9 32.78 52.21 -31.34
CA SER A 9 32.96 51.07 -30.41
C SER A 9 31.97 49.88 -30.31
N ARG A 10 32.60 48.71 -30.44
CA ARG A 10 32.14 47.34 -30.21
C ARG A 10 31.95 47.04 -28.72
N ARG A 11 30.89 46.30 -28.36
CA ARG A 11 30.94 45.32 -27.25
C ARG A 11 30.15 44.07 -27.60
N THR A 12 30.84 42.96 -27.46
CA THR A 12 30.42 41.56 -27.56
C THR A 12 29.39 41.20 -26.49
N SER A 13 28.20 40.75 -26.87
CA SER A 13 27.26 40.08 -25.97
C SER A 13 27.50 38.56 -26.02
N ARG A 14 28.02 38.02 -24.92
CA ARG A 14 28.14 36.57 -24.68
C ARG A 14 26.73 35.97 -24.60
N ALA A 15 26.47 34.95 -25.41
CA ALA A 15 25.35 34.03 -25.24
C ALA A 15 25.62 33.17 -23.99
N ALA A 16 24.70 33.20 -23.02
CA ALA A 16 24.70 32.28 -21.89
C ALA A 16 23.81 31.09 -22.25
N SER A 17 24.44 29.98 -22.63
CA SER A 17 23.80 28.68 -22.76
C SER A 17 23.56 28.11 -21.36
N LEU A 18 22.30 28.02 -20.93
CA LEU A 18 21.92 27.29 -19.71
C LEU A 18 21.75 25.81 -20.07
N THR A 19 22.82 25.05 -19.94
CA THR A 19 22.79 23.59 -19.89
C THR A 19 22.33 23.16 -18.49
N ALA A 20 21.07 22.73 -18.36
CA ALA A 20 20.61 22.02 -17.18
C ALA A 20 21.09 20.56 -17.26
N ALA A 21 22.15 20.24 -16.53
CA ALA A 21 22.57 18.85 -16.31
C ALA A 21 21.71 18.28 -15.16
N ALA A 22 20.69 17.49 -15.51
CA ALA A 22 19.99 16.66 -14.53
C ALA A 22 20.90 15.46 -14.19
N ALA A 23 21.40 15.41 -12.97
CA ALA A 23 22.12 14.26 -12.45
C ALA A 23 21.11 13.14 -12.17
N ILE A 24 21.06 12.15 -13.06
CA ILE A 24 20.37 10.88 -12.84
C ILE A 24 21.31 9.98 -12.04
N THR A 25 21.09 9.83 -10.73
CA THR A 25 21.69 8.73 -9.95
C THR A 25 20.77 7.52 -10.02
N ALA A 26 20.86 6.79 -11.13
CA ALA A 26 20.42 5.41 -11.19
C ALA A 26 21.50 4.55 -10.52
N VAL A 27 21.24 4.04 -9.31
CA VAL A 27 22.07 2.97 -8.75
C VAL A 27 21.68 1.67 -9.45
N ALA A 28 22.27 1.44 -10.62
CA ALA A 28 22.37 0.12 -11.22
C ALA A 28 23.72 -0.47 -10.79
N LEU A 29 23.72 -1.45 -9.89
CA LEU A 29 24.92 -2.22 -9.59
C LEU A 29 25.03 -3.37 -10.62
N PRO A 30 26.12 -3.44 -11.42
CA PRO A 30 26.43 -4.64 -12.16
C PRO A 30 27.01 -5.68 -11.19
N LEU A 31 26.45 -6.89 -11.18
CA LEU A 31 27.08 -8.06 -10.57
C LEU A 31 28.22 -8.53 -11.46
N SER A 32 29.46 -8.37 -11.00
CA SER A 32 30.60 -9.11 -11.52
C SER A 32 31.37 -9.76 -10.35
N VAL A 33 31.60 -11.06 -10.50
CA VAL A 33 32.26 -11.95 -9.54
C VAL A 33 33.76 -11.96 -9.83
N ALA A 34 34.62 -11.61 -8.85
CA ALA A 34 35.92 -12.27 -8.59
C ALA A 34 36.78 -11.53 -7.52
N GLY A 35 37.32 -12.32 -6.57
CA GLY A 35 38.70 -12.14 -6.04
C GLY A 35 38.91 -11.23 -4.82
N ALA A 36 39.31 -11.84 -3.70
CA ALA A 36 39.54 -11.20 -2.40
C ALA A 36 40.81 -10.33 -2.27
N ALA A 37 40.70 -9.20 -1.55
CA ALA A 37 41.71 -8.66 -0.62
C ALA A 37 41.07 -7.59 0.30
N ALA A 38 41.40 -7.60 1.59
CA ALA A 38 40.67 -6.93 2.67
C ALA A 38 41.19 -5.50 3.02
N SER A 39 40.24 -4.55 3.05
CA SER A 39 40.05 -3.36 3.94
C SER A 39 41.05 -2.18 3.97
N PRO A 40 40.63 -0.94 4.37
CA PRO A 40 39.28 -0.46 4.74
C PRO A 40 38.83 0.84 4.00
N LEU A 41 37.60 0.84 3.47
CA LEU A 41 36.88 2.05 3.01
C LEU A 41 35.53 2.21 3.74
N TYR A 42 35.42 1.68 4.96
CA TYR A 42 34.25 1.81 5.84
C TYR A 42 34.51 2.86 6.92
N GLY A 43 34.71 4.10 6.51
CA GLY A 43 34.89 5.26 7.40
C GLY A 43 33.94 6.43 7.11
N SER A 44 33.02 6.31 6.15
CA SER A 44 32.20 7.44 5.68
C SER A 44 30.70 7.29 5.85
N VAL A 45 30.22 6.24 6.54
CA VAL A 45 28.79 6.13 6.88
C VAL A 45 28.47 6.75 8.26
N GLU A 46 29.45 6.94 9.14
CA GLU A 46 29.26 7.62 10.43
C GLU A 46 29.45 9.14 10.37
N GLY A 47 30.19 9.65 9.37
CA GLY A 47 30.42 11.09 9.17
C GLY A 47 29.20 11.85 8.64
N ALA A 48 28.27 11.16 7.96
CA ALA A 48 27.05 11.77 7.45
C ALA A 48 25.98 12.01 8.54
N TRP A 49 26.10 11.37 9.71
CA TRP A 49 25.15 11.50 10.82
C TRP A 49 25.59 12.49 11.91
N ARG A 50 26.84 12.95 11.94
CA ARG A 50 27.34 13.92 12.94
C ARG A 50 27.37 15.38 12.48
N GLY A 51 27.26 15.65 11.18
CA GLY A 51 27.38 17.01 10.60
C GLY A 51 26.12 17.88 10.67
N SER A 52 24.98 17.37 11.14
CA SER A 52 23.70 18.11 11.24
C SER A 52 23.35 18.52 12.68
N SER A 53 24.29 18.39 13.62
CA SER A 53 24.06 18.70 15.04
C SER A 53 24.47 20.12 15.48
N GLU A 54 24.98 20.96 14.57
CA GLU A 54 25.25 22.36 14.89
C GLU A 54 24.62 23.28 13.84
N MET A 55 23.37 23.69 14.09
CA MET A 55 22.85 25.05 13.90
C MET A 55 21.34 25.07 14.19
N GLY A 56 20.97 25.64 15.35
CA GLY A 56 19.63 26.18 15.61
C GLY A 56 18.70 25.30 16.45
N SER A 57 18.69 25.57 17.77
CA SER A 57 17.53 25.43 18.69
C SER A 57 16.51 24.32 18.37
N GLY A 58 16.72 23.15 18.98
CA GLY A 58 15.94 21.92 18.78
C GLY A 58 14.48 21.97 19.24
N ALA A 59 13.61 22.38 18.32
CA ALA A 59 12.19 22.06 18.31
C ALA A 59 11.66 22.02 16.86
N ALA A 60 12.10 21.03 16.06
CA ALA A 60 11.45 20.56 14.81
C ALA A 60 12.39 19.63 14.02
N LEU A 61 12.56 18.37 14.44
CA LEU A 61 13.10 17.32 13.57
C LEU A 61 12.27 16.05 13.75
N GLY A 62 11.05 16.15 13.24
CA GLY A 62 10.18 15.03 12.91
C GLY A 62 9.31 15.55 11.78
N SER A 63 9.81 15.50 10.54
CA SER A 63 9.06 16.01 9.38
C SER A 63 7.76 15.22 9.26
N SER A 64 6.65 15.81 9.68
CA SER A 64 5.32 15.25 9.50
C SER A 64 5.07 15.08 8.00
N MET A 65 4.58 13.91 7.57
CA MET A 65 4.15 13.68 6.19
C MET A 65 3.24 14.81 5.68
N PRO A 66 3.32 15.20 4.40
CA PRO A 66 2.52 16.30 3.87
C PRO A 66 1.02 15.95 3.92
N ASN A 67 0.27 16.66 4.75
CA ASN A 67 -1.19 16.49 4.84
C ASN A 67 -1.90 17.28 3.72
N TYR A 68 -1.82 16.77 2.50
CA TYR A 68 -2.39 17.43 1.32
C TYR A 68 -3.92 17.35 1.30
N ASP A 69 -4.60 18.48 1.45
CA ASP A 69 -6.07 18.56 1.44
C ASP A 69 -6.61 19.72 0.57
N PRO A 70 -6.46 19.62 -0.76
CA PRO A 70 -6.91 20.67 -1.67
C PRO A 70 -8.44 20.83 -1.60
N ASP A 71 -8.90 22.08 -1.49
CA ASP A 71 -10.33 22.44 -1.43
C ASP A 71 -11.11 21.70 -0.33
N ASN A 72 -10.43 21.38 0.77
CA ASN A 72 -10.96 20.57 1.87
C ASN A 72 -11.57 19.25 1.37
N PHE A 73 -11.02 18.65 0.31
CA PHE A 73 -11.51 17.41 -0.28
C PHE A 73 -11.72 16.31 0.78
N TYR A 74 -10.73 16.10 1.63
CA TYR A 74 -10.67 15.05 2.64
C TYR A 74 -11.35 15.49 3.95
N SER A 75 -10.98 16.65 4.51
CA SER A 75 -11.48 17.09 5.82
C SER A 75 -12.97 17.46 5.85
N SER A 76 -13.57 17.76 4.69
CA SER A 76 -15.02 18.02 4.58
C SER A 76 -15.88 16.76 4.59
N LEU A 77 -15.29 15.57 4.45
CA LEU A 77 -16.05 14.33 4.47
C LEU A 77 -16.62 14.08 5.88
N PRO A 78 -17.89 13.68 5.99
CA PRO A 78 -18.46 13.24 7.26
C PRO A 78 -17.81 11.92 7.69
N GLU A 79 -18.04 11.50 8.93
CA GLU A 79 -17.58 10.19 9.41
C GLU A 79 -18.42 9.03 8.84
N TYR A 80 -19.71 9.30 8.59
CA TYR A 80 -20.66 8.35 8.01
C TYR A 80 -21.43 9.00 6.88
N VAL A 81 -21.89 8.17 5.93
CA VAL A 81 -22.63 8.62 4.75
C VAL A 81 -23.80 7.70 4.49
N GLU A 82 -24.81 8.19 3.78
CA GLU A 82 -25.86 7.35 3.20
C GLU A 82 -25.56 7.15 1.71
N GLY A 83 -25.90 5.98 1.19
CA GLY A 83 -25.75 5.68 -0.23
C GLY A 83 -25.50 4.20 -0.50
N LYS A 84 -25.35 3.88 -1.77
CA LYS A 84 -25.00 2.52 -2.20
C LYS A 84 -23.48 2.37 -2.28
N PRO A 85 -22.90 1.20 -1.97
CA PRO A 85 -21.48 0.95 -2.19
C PRO A 85 -21.01 1.32 -3.60
N GLY A 86 -19.90 2.04 -3.69
CA GLY A 86 -19.36 2.61 -4.92
C GLY A 86 -20.04 3.89 -5.42
N GLN A 87 -21.04 4.42 -4.73
CA GLN A 87 -21.62 5.71 -5.08
C GLN A 87 -20.59 6.83 -4.89
N VAL A 88 -20.43 7.67 -5.89
CA VAL A 88 -19.50 8.81 -5.88
C VAL A 88 -20.08 9.93 -5.03
N LEU A 89 -19.29 10.40 -4.05
CA LEU A 89 -19.64 11.50 -3.15
C LEU A 89 -19.02 12.82 -3.61
N LYS A 90 -17.74 12.78 -3.98
CA LYS A 90 -16.95 13.95 -4.37
C LYS A 90 -15.83 13.53 -5.32
N THR A 91 -15.47 14.41 -6.25
CA THR A 91 -14.32 14.22 -7.15
C THR A 91 -13.46 15.48 -7.19
N GLY A 92 -12.19 15.33 -7.58
CA GLY A 92 -11.27 16.44 -7.78
C GLY A 92 -10.06 16.04 -8.63
N PRO A 93 -9.34 17.01 -9.23
CA PRO A 93 -8.15 16.72 -10.02
C PRO A 93 -7.02 16.21 -9.14
N SER A 94 -6.31 15.14 -9.54
CA SER A 94 -5.13 14.63 -8.84
C SER A 94 -3.95 14.47 -9.80
N THR A 95 -2.86 13.85 -9.36
CA THR A 95 -1.69 13.52 -10.18
C THR A 95 -0.98 12.28 -9.64
N LEU A 96 -0.36 11.49 -10.52
CA LEU A 96 0.56 10.42 -10.15
C LEU A 96 2.00 10.92 -10.30
N ALA A 97 2.54 11.51 -9.25
CA ALA A 97 3.95 11.89 -9.25
C ALA A 97 4.86 10.68 -8.96
N LEU A 98 6.06 10.69 -9.55
CA LEU A 98 7.08 9.66 -9.34
C LEU A 98 8.38 10.34 -8.88
N GLY A 99 8.57 10.46 -7.57
CA GLY A 99 9.74 11.07 -6.94
C GLY A 99 9.88 12.59 -7.08
N LEU A 100 9.18 13.23 -8.03
CA LEU A 100 9.14 14.68 -8.20
C LEU A 100 7.75 15.23 -7.86
N PRO A 101 7.60 16.04 -6.80
CA PRO A 101 6.30 16.56 -6.37
C PRO A 101 5.54 17.25 -7.51
N PHE A 102 4.28 16.85 -7.68
CA PHE A 102 3.29 17.36 -8.64
C PHE A 102 3.66 17.18 -10.12
N VAL A 103 4.68 16.37 -10.44
CA VAL A 103 5.09 16.09 -11.82
C VAL A 103 4.61 14.70 -12.24
N ASP A 104 3.59 14.66 -13.09
CA ASP A 104 3.10 13.43 -13.72
C ASP A 104 3.93 13.08 -14.96
N LEU A 105 4.64 11.96 -14.92
CA LEU A 105 5.40 11.45 -16.07
C LEU A 105 4.63 10.41 -16.91
N THR A 106 3.43 10.03 -16.48
CA THR A 106 2.60 9.01 -17.12
C THR A 106 1.66 9.59 -18.19
N ASN A 107 1.41 10.90 -18.14
CA ASN A 107 0.35 11.59 -18.88
C ASN A 107 -1.04 10.97 -18.65
N SER A 108 -1.26 10.24 -17.56
CA SER A 108 -2.57 9.71 -17.20
C SER A 108 -3.47 10.84 -16.71
N LYS A 109 -4.78 10.69 -16.85
CA LYS A 109 -5.73 11.59 -16.20
C LYS A 109 -6.03 11.03 -14.81
N ALA A 110 -5.57 11.72 -13.78
CA ALA A 110 -5.77 11.34 -12.39
C ALA A 110 -6.92 12.14 -11.76
N THR A 111 -7.87 11.43 -11.15
CA THR A 111 -9.02 12.01 -10.45
C THR A 111 -9.09 11.42 -9.05
N ARG A 112 -8.96 12.27 -8.02
CA ARG A 112 -9.27 11.83 -6.64
C ARG A 112 -10.77 11.70 -6.49
N VAL A 113 -11.21 10.70 -5.75
CA VAL A 113 -12.61 10.35 -5.55
C VAL A 113 -12.86 10.02 -4.09
N ALA A 114 -13.99 10.50 -3.57
CA ALA A 114 -14.59 10.01 -2.34
C ALA A 114 -15.83 9.21 -2.74
N TYR A 115 -15.97 8.01 -2.20
CA TYR A 115 -17.03 7.07 -2.55
C TYR A 115 -17.57 6.39 -1.30
N VAL A 116 -18.80 5.90 -1.39
CA VAL A 116 -19.43 5.10 -0.32
C VAL A 116 -18.84 3.69 -0.32
N SER A 117 -18.41 3.20 0.84
CA SER A 117 -18.06 1.79 1.09
C SER A 117 -18.83 1.28 2.31
N THR A 118 -18.70 -0.01 2.63
CA THR A 118 -19.34 -0.64 3.80
C THR A 118 -18.29 -1.18 4.77
N ASP A 119 -18.38 -0.81 6.05
CA ASP A 119 -17.51 -1.34 7.10
C ASP A 119 -17.91 -2.78 7.52
N SER A 120 -17.16 -3.38 8.45
CA SER A 120 -17.42 -4.74 8.94
C SER A 120 -18.72 -4.91 9.71
N ASN A 121 -19.33 -3.81 10.15
CA ASN A 121 -20.59 -3.81 10.89
C ASN A 121 -21.79 -3.53 9.97
N GLY A 122 -21.57 -3.44 8.66
CA GLY A 122 -22.61 -3.18 7.67
C GLY A 122 -22.99 -1.71 7.53
N LYS A 123 -22.23 -0.79 8.12
CA LYS A 123 -22.50 0.64 8.05
C LYS A 123 -21.78 1.27 6.86
N THR A 124 -22.47 2.19 6.19
CA THR A 124 -21.91 2.94 5.07
C THR A 124 -21.00 4.07 5.53
N ILE A 125 -19.78 4.08 5.00
CA ILE A 125 -18.71 5.01 5.35
C ILE A 125 -18.13 5.66 4.07
N PRO A 126 -17.63 6.90 4.13
CA PRO A 126 -16.86 7.46 3.04
C PRO A 126 -15.46 6.86 3.04
N VAL A 127 -14.98 6.47 1.86
CA VAL A 127 -13.59 6.10 1.61
C VAL A 127 -13.08 6.95 0.45
N THR A 128 -11.80 7.30 0.47
CA THR A 128 -11.15 8.04 -0.60
C THR A 128 -10.27 7.15 -1.46
N GLY A 129 -9.85 7.66 -2.60
CA GLY A 129 -8.91 7.00 -3.49
C GLY A 129 -8.61 7.87 -4.69
N THR A 130 -7.81 7.34 -5.61
CA THR A 130 -7.49 8.00 -6.88
C THR A 130 -7.69 7.04 -8.04
N ILE A 131 -8.36 7.52 -9.09
CA ILE A 131 -8.53 6.79 -10.34
C ILE A 131 -7.67 7.44 -11.41
N TYR A 132 -6.92 6.61 -12.12
CA TYR A 132 -5.99 7.00 -13.17
C TYR A 132 -6.44 6.39 -14.50
N GLU A 133 -6.83 7.25 -15.43
CA GLU A 133 -7.19 6.86 -16.79
C GLU A 133 -5.92 6.86 -17.65
N SER A 134 -5.56 5.70 -18.22
CA SER A 134 -4.32 5.59 -18.98
C SER A 134 -4.41 6.28 -20.34
N SER A 135 -3.38 7.09 -20.64
CA SER A 135 -3.19 7.69 -21.97
C SER A 135 -2.66 6.71 -23.02
N LYS A 136 -2.18 5.52 -22.60
CA LYS A 136 -1.66 4.51 -23.52
C LYS A 136 -2.80 3.73 -24.16
N PRO A 137 -2.68 3.32 -25.44
CA PRO A 137 -3.68 2.45 -26.06
C PRO A 137 -3.65 1.06 -25.43
N TRP A 138 -4.82 0.52 -25.09
CA TRP A 138 -4.96 -0.90 -24.77
C TRP A 138 -4.77 -1.74 -26.04
N ARG A 139 -3.89 -2.74 -25.98
CA ARG A 139 -3.54 -3.61 -27.13
C ARG A 139 -4.12 -5.03 -27.06
N GLY A 140 -4.72 -5.40 -25.94
CA GLY A 140 -5.37 -6.69 -25.81
C GLY A 140 -6.74 -6.75 -26.49
N LYS A 141 -7.42 -7.87 -26.31
CA LYS A 141 -8.76 -8.09 -26.89
C LYS A 141 -9.84 -7.55 -25.95
N GLY A 142 -10.92 -7.01 -26.51
CA GLY A 142 -12.09 -6.58 -25.74
C GLY A 142 -11.90 -5.25 -25.00
N PRO A 143 -12.71 -4.99 -23.96
CA PRO A 143 -12.65 -3.75 -23.18
C PRO A 143 -11.29 -3.56 -22.49
N ARG A 144 -10.94 -2.29 -22.26
CA ARG A 144 -9.77 -1.91 -21.47
C ARG A 144 -9.91 -2.47 -20.03
N PRO A 145 -8.87 -3.10 -19.46
CA PRO A 145 -8.91 -3.58 -18.09
C PRO A 145 -8.80 -2.47 -17.04
N LEU A 146 -9.34 -2.73 -15.85
CA LEU A 146 -9.21 -1.90 -14.67
C LEU A 146 -8.48 -2.67 -13.56
N MET A 147 -7.36 -2.13 -13.08
CA MET A 147 -6.65 -2.69 -11.92
C MET A 147 -7.10 -1.99 -10.63
N LEU A 148 -7.61 -2.74 -9.66
CA LEU A 148 -7.94 -2.25 -8.33
C LEU A 148 -6.73 -2.47 -7.42
N ILE A 149 -6.09 -1.39 -7.00
CA ILE A 149 -4.91 -1.45 -6.12
C ILE A 149 -5.35 -1.18 -4.69
N ALA A 150 -5.02 -2.11 -3.79
CA ALA A 150 -5.06 -1.91 -2.35
C ALA A 150 -3.62 -1.68 -1.85
N PRO A 151 -3.35 -0.58 -1.13
CA PRO A 151 -2.02 -0.24 -0.67
C PRO A 151 -1.55 -1.18 0.44
N GLY A 152 -0.23 -1.39 0.50
CA GLY A 152 0.43 -1.87 1.72
C GLY A 152 0.24 -0.94 2.92
N THR A 153 0.93 -1.23 4.02
CA THR A 153 0.85 -0.43 5.24
C THR A 153 1.34 1.00 5.01
N GLN A 154 0.44 1.97 5.19
CA GLN A 154 0.76 3.41 5.11
C GLN A 154 0.99 4.04 6.49
N GLY A 155 0.31 3.48 7.49
CA GLY A 155 0.18 4.01 8.85
C GLY A 155 -1.29 4.11 9.24
N SER A 156 -1.61 4.96 10.19
CA SER A 156 -2.98 5.27 10.58
C SER A 156 -3.35 6.75 10.50
N SER A 157 -2.35 7.63 10.27
CA SER A 157 -2.61 9.06 10.11
C SER A 157 -3.39 9.36 8.83
N ASN A 158 -4.16 10.44 8.88
CA ASN A 158 -4.76 11.03 7.69
C ASN A 158 -3.75 11.57 6.69
N ALA A 159 -2.51 11.85 7.09
CA ALA A 159 -1.48 12.37 6.20
C ALA A 159 -0.89 11.29 5.27
N CYS A 160 -0.93 10.01 5.66
CA CYS A 160 -0.41 8.90 4.85
C CYS A 160 -1.45 8.23 3.94
N ALA A 161 -2.61 8.83 3.75
CA ALA A 161 -3.55 8.32 2.75
C ALA A 161 -2.90 8.33 1.35
N PRO A 162 -2.95 7.24 0.58
CA PRO A 162 -2.27 7.14 -0.73
C PRO A 162 -2.60 8.29 -1.69
N GLY A 163 -3.86 8.70 -1.78
CA GLY A 163 -4.31 9.81 -2.62
C GLY A 163 -3.71 11.17 -2.23
N LYS A 164 -3.25 11.32 -0.98
CA LYS A 164 -2.51 12.51 -0.52
C LYS A 164 -1.02 12.41 -0.79
N LEU A 165 -0.45 11.21 -0.76
CA LEU A 165 0.97 10.95 -1.02
C LEU A 165 1.31 10.94 -2.51
N ALA A 166 0.39 10.47 -3.35
CA ALA A 166 0.60 10.34 -4.79
C ALA A 166 0.96 11.66 -5.48
N PRO A 167 0.34 12.82 -5.16
CA PRO A 167 0.76 14.11 -5.69
C PRO A 167 2.17 14.53 -5.29
N TRP A 168 2.70 14.05 -4.16
CA TRP A 168 4.06 14.37 -3.72
C TRP A 168 5.11 13.40 -4.24
N GLY A 169 4.69 12.35 -4.96
CA GLY A 169 5.58 11.29 -5.42
C GLY A 169 6.11 10.42 -4.27
N LEU A 170 5.36 10.36 -3.16
CA LEU A 170 5.69 9.60 -1.96
C LEU A 170 4.87 8.30 -1.84
N GLU A 171 3.93 8.06 -2.75
CA GLU A 171 3.13 6.83 -2.77
C GLU A 171 3.90 5.71 -3.48
N TYR A 172 4.21 4.62 -2.76
CA TYR A 172 4.99 3.51 -3.31
C TYR A 172 4.16 2.58 -4.22
N GLU A 173 2.83 2.58 -4.10
CA GLU A 173 1.94 1.92 -5.05
C GLU A 173 1.91 2.60 -6.43
N ALA A 174 2.62 3.72 -6.60
CA ALA A 174 2.83 4.34 -7.90
C ALA A 174 3.57 3.41 -8.89
N LEU A 175 4.36 2.44 -8.40
CA LEU A 175 5.05 1.46 -9.24
C LEU A 175 4.11 0.44 -9.90
N PRO A 176 3.25 -0.30 -9.18
CA PRO A 176 2.23 -1.13 -9.81
C PRO A 176 1.24 -0.32 -10.65
N ALA A 177 0.85 0.88 -10.20
CA ALA A 177 0.01 1.77 -11.00
C ALA A 177 0.69 2.11 -12.34
N LEU A 178 1.96 2.49 -12.33
CA LEU A 178 2.73 2.77 -13.54
C LEU A 178 2.79 1.56 -14.48
N GLN A 179 3.02 0.35 -13.97
CA GLN A 179 3.06 -0.85 -14.80
C GLN A 179 1.73 -1.12 -15.51
N ALA A 180 0.60 -0.96 -14.80
CA ALA A 180 -0.73 -1.10 -15.38
C ALA A 180 -1.01 0.01 -16.42
N LEU A 181 -0.74 1.28 -16.06
CA LEU A 181 -0.94 2.43 -16.96
C LEU A 181 -0.13 2.30 -18.25
N MET A 182 1.11 1.83 -18.18
CA MET A 182 1.98 1.62 -19.34
C MET A 182 1.49 0.51 -20.28
N ARG A 183 0.66 -0.42 -19.78
CA ARG A 183 -0.02 -1.45 -20.57
C ARG A 183 -1.34 -0.97 -21.18
N GLY A 184 -1.74 0.27 -20.88
CA GLY A 184 -3.04 0.79 -21.30
C GLY A 184 -4.18 0.29 -20.42
N TRP A 185 -3.93 -0.09 -19.17
CA TRP A 185 -4.99 -0.37 -18.20
C TRP A 185 -5.31 0.89 -17.43
N ASP A 186 -6.55 1.03 -16.99
CA ASP A 186 -6.91 2.05 -15.99
C ASP A 186 -6.60 1.51 -14.60
N VAL A 187 -6.40 2.41 -13.64
CA VAL A 187 -6.05 2.05 -12.25
C VAL A 187 -6.99 2.74 -11.29
N ALA A 188 -7.49 2.00 -10.32
CA ALA A 188 -8.29 2.49 -9.20
C ALA A 188 -7.56 2.14 -7.90
N LEU A 189 -6.88 3.13 -7.31
CA LEU A 189 -6.16 2.99 -6.03
C LEU A 189 -7.09 3.45 -4.91
N THR A 190 -7.42 2.56 -3.99
CA THR A 190 -8.17 2.92 -2.77
C THR A 190 -7.23 3.41 -1.68
N ASP A 191 -7.67 4.39 -0.89
CA ASP A 191 -6.92 4.80 0.29
C ASP A 191 -7.11 3.83 1.47
N LEU A 192 -8.11 2.93 1.40
CA LEU A 192 -8.63 2.09 2.50
C LEU A 192 -9.42 2.87 3.58
N PRO A 193 -10.35 2.20 4.28
CA PRO A 193 -11.21 2.85 5.28
C PRO A 193 -10.44 3.58 6.39
N GLY A 194 -10.84 4.80 6.69
CA GLY A 194 -10.24 5.63 7.75
C GLY A 194 -8.97 6.38 7.36
N LEU A 195 -8.28 5.99 6.28
CA LEU A 195 -7.16 6.79 5.77
C LEU A 195 -7.70 7.98 4.97
N GLY A 196 -7.27 9.19 5.36
CA GLY A 196 -7.67 10.43 4.69
C GLY A 196 -9.08 10.90 5.07
N THR A 197 -9.70 10.30 6.09
CA THR A 197 -11.07 10.63 6.52
C THR A 197 -11.11 10.89 8.02
N ARG A 198 -12.26 11.29 8.57
CA ARG A 198 -12.35 11.53 10.03
C ARG A 198 -12.33 10.25 10.87
N ALA A 199 -12.71 9.12 10.27
CA ALA A 199 -12.73 7.83 10.94
C ALA A 199 -11.32 7.31 11.22
N GLN A 200 -11.15 6.52 12.28
CA GLN A 200 -9.89 5.81 12.53
C GLN A 200 -9.65 4.78 11.43
N HIS A 201 -8.40 4.65 10.96
CA HIS A 201 -8.03 3.56 10.07
C HIS A 201 -8.32 2.20 10.70
N THR A 202 -9.21 1.41 10.10
CA THR A 202 -9.52 0.04 10.53
C THR A 202 -8.48 -0.94 10.00
N TYR A 203 -7.22 -0.69 10.31
CA TYR A 203 -6.06 -1.46 9.83
C TYR A 203 -6.32 -2.96 9.97
N MET A 204 -6.18 -3.69 8.86
CA MET A 204 -6.31 -5.15 8.77
C MET A 204 -7.71 -5.72 9.03
N ASN A 205 -8.74 -4.88 9.15
CA ASN A 205 -10.13 -5.35 9.17
C ASN A 205 -10.49 -5.93 7.80
N ARG A 206 -10.61 -7.26 7.72
CA ARG A 206 -10.69 -7.96 6.42
C ARG A 206 -11.89 -7.50 5.59
N VAL A 207 -13.04 -7.29 6.23
CA VAL A 207 -14.30 -6.97 5.53
C VAL A 207 -14.23 -5.54 5.01
N ALA A 208 -13.85 -4.59 5.87
CA ALA A 208 -13.82 -3.18 5.51
C ALA A 208 -12.81 -2.91 4.37
N GLN A 209 -11.60 -3.48 4.45
CA GLN A 209 -10.59 -3.28 3.41
C GLN A 209 -10.94 -4.00 2.09
N GLY A 210 -11.50 -5.22 2.16
CA GLY A 210 -11.92 -5.97 0.97
C GLY A 210 -13.08 -5.27 0.24
N ASN A 211 -14.07 -4.78 1.00
CA ASN A 211 -15.18 -4.00 0.46
C ASN A 211 -14.67 -2.71 -0.21
N ALA A 212 -13.80 -1.95 0.44
CA ALA A 212 -13.23 -0.73 -0.12
C ALA A 212 -12.46 -0.98 -1.43
N THR A 213 -11.70 -2.09 -1.52
CA THR A 213 -11.01 -2.47 -2.76
C THR A 213 -12.00 -2.78 -3.89
N LEU A 214 -13.13 -3.42 -3.63
CA LEU A 214 -14.16 -3.66 -4.66
C LEU A 214 -14.94 -2.37 -5.00
N ASP A 215 -15.25 -1.57 -3.99
CA ASP A 215 -16.08 -0.37 -4.11
C ASP A 215 -15.37 0.77 -4.85
N ILE A 216 -14.05 0.88 -4.83
CA ILE A 216 -13.33 1.81 -5.72
C ILE A 216 -13.52 1.41 -7.19
N GLY A 217 -13.64 0.11 -7.49
CA GLY A 217 -13.99 -0.39 -8.83
C GLY A 217 -15.39 0.02 -9.26
N ARG A 218 -16.38 -0.08 -8.35
CA ARG A 218 -17.73 0.45 -8.56
C ARG A 218 -17.73 1.96 -8.75
N ALA A 219 -16.95 2.70 -7.96
CA ALA A 219 -16.82 4.14 -8.08
C ALA A 219 -16.26 4.55 -9.44
N ALA A 220 -15.22 3.85 -9.94
CA ALA A 220 -14.68 4.07 -11.28
C ALA A 220 -15.74 3.89 -12.38
N LYS A 221 -16.58 2.85 -12.26
CA LYS A 221 -17.73 2.64 -13.16
C LYS A 221 -18.75 3.78 -13.05
N ASN A 222 -19.12 4.15 -11.84
CA ASN A 222 -20.14 5.16 -11.56
C ASN A 222 -19.70 6.58 -11.92
N MET A 223 -18.39 6.84 -12.02
CA MET A 223 -17.84 8.10 -12.56
C MET A 223 -18.02 8.23 -14.07
N GLY A 224 -18.43 7.18 -14.78
CA GLY A 224 -18.59 7.21 -16.24
C GLY A 224 -17.26 7.33 -16.98
N ILE A 225 -16.19 6.77 -16.41
CA ILE A 225 -14.85 6.78 -17.02
C ILE A 225 -14.91 6.08 -18.38
N ARG A 226 -14.22 6.65 -19.37
CA ARG A 226 -14.31 6.16 -20.76
C ARG A 226 -13.79 4.73 -20.85
N GLY A 227 -14.69 3.81 -21.20
CA GLY A 227 -14.35 2.39 -21.41
C GLY A 227 -14.51 1.51 -20.17
N VAL A 228 -14.89 2.07 -19.02
CA VAL A 228 -15.28 1.30 -17.84
C VAL A 228 -16.79 1.01 -17.89
N SER A 229 -17.16 -0.26 -17.83
CA SER A 229 -18.55 -0.76 -17.89
C SER A 229 -18.65 -2.10 -17.16
N ASP A 230 -19.85 -2.69 -17.11
CA ASP A 230 -20.04 -4.04 -16.53
C ASP A 230 -19.23 -5.14 -17.26
N LYS A 231 -18.76 -4.87 -18.48
CA LYS A 231 -17.93 -5.81 -19.26
C LYS A 231 -16.42 -5.62 -19.04
N THR A 232 -16.01 -4.59 -18.31
CA THR A 232 -14.60 -4.27 -18.08
C THR A 232 -13.95 -5.39 -17.29
N PRO A 233 -12.87 -6.03 -17.78
CA PRO A 233 -12.11 -6.98 -16.99
C PRO A 233 -11.48 -6.25 -15.80
N VAL A 234 -11.80 -6.71 -14.59
CA VAL A 234 -11.28 -6.16 -13.34
C VAL A 234 -10.26 -7.12 -12.76
N ALA A 235 -9.14 -6.62 -12.26
CA ALA A 235 -8.17 -7.40 -11.51
C ALA A 235 -7.73 -6.68 -10.25
N THR A 236 -7.60 -7.40 -9.13
CA THR A 236 -7.06 -6.82 -7.88
C THR A 236 -5.55 -6.95 -7.81
N TRP A 237 -4.91 -6.01 -7.12
CA TRP A 237 -3.49 -5.99 -6.80
C TRP A 237 -3.30 -5.54 -5.36
N GLY A 238 -2.43 -6.21 -4.62
CA GLY A 238 -1.91 -5.67 -3.38
C GLY A 238 -0.79 -6.52 -2.76
N TYR A 239 0.04 -5.89 -1.95
CA TYR A 239 1.14 -6.51 -1.21
C TYR A 239 1.13 -6.10 0.26
N SER A 240 1.60 -6.94 1.18
CA SER A 240 1.57 -6.69 2.63
C SER A 240 0.13 -6.51 3.13
N GLN A 241 -0.22 -5.42 3.84
CA GLN A 241 -1.63 -5.08 4.13
C GLN A 241 -2.51 -5.14 2.87
N GLY A 242 -2.03 -4.59 1.76
CA GLY A 242 -2.70 -4.61 0.46
C GLY A 242 -2.89 -6.03 -0.07
N GLY A 243 -1.98 -6.95 0.26
CA GLY A 243 -2.11 -8.38 -0.05
C GLY A 243 -3.26 -9.00 0.73
N GLY A 244 -3.39 -8.67 2.01
CA GLY A 244 -4.56 -9.04 2.82
C GLY A 244 -5.86 -8.42 2.30
N ALA A 245 -5.82 -7.17 1.83
CA ALA A 245 -6.99 -6.49 1.28
C ALA A 245 -7.43 -7.09 -0.07
N SER A 246 -6.48 -7.34 -0.97
CA SER A 246 -6.72 -8.04 -2.24
C SER A 246 -7.25 -9.45 -2.00
N ALA A 247 -6.65 -10.22 -1.10
CA ALA A 247 -7.12 -11.56 -0.75
C ALA A 247 -8.55 -11.57 -0.16
N SER A 248 -8.87 -10.60 0.70
CA SER A 248 -10.23 -10.46 1.25
C SER A 248 -11.23 -10.02 0.18
N ALA A 249 -10.88 -9.07 -0.70
CA ALA A 249 -11.71 -8.65 -1.82
C ALA A 249 -12.03 -9.83 -2.75
N LEU A 250 -11.03 -10.67 -3.03
CA LEU A 250 -11.15 -11.88 -3.83
C LEU A 250 -12.10 -12.92 -3.21
N GLU A 251 -12.07 -13.09 -1.88
CA GLU A 251 -13.01 -13.96 -1.15
C GLU A 251 -14.43 -13.40 -1.09
N LEU A 252 -14.59 -12.08 -1.03
CA LEU A 252 -15.88 -11.42 -0.86
C LEU A 252 -16.61 -11.12 -2.17
N ALA A 253 -15.89 -11.07 -3.30
CA ALA A 253 -16.39 -10.58 -4.59
C ALA A 253 -17.76 -11.14 -4.98
N ASP A 254 -17.94 -12.47 -4.99
CA ASP A 254 -19.21 -13.10 -5.41
C ASP A 254 -20.40 -12.74 -4.52
N SER A 255 -20.15 -12.49 -3.22
CA SER A 255 -21.21 -12.18 -2.26
C SER A 255 -21.48 -10.68 -2.12
N TYR A 256 -20.45 -9.85 -2.28
CA TYR A 256 -20.50 -8.42 -2.01
C TYR A 256 -20.60 -7.57 -3.27
N ALA A 257 -19.90 -7.95 -4.34
CA ALA A 257 -19.84 -7.23 -5.62
C ALA A 257 -19.92 -8.14 -6.86
N PRO A 258 -20.95 -9.01 -6.96
CA PRO A 258 -21.09 -9.98 -8.05
C PRO A 258 -21.24 -9.32 -9.44
N GLU A 259 -21.63 -8.05 -9.49
CA GLU A 259 -21.77 -7.32 -10.74
C GLU A 259 -20.44 -6.76 -11.28
N LEU A 260 -19.35 -6.79 -10.50
CA LEU A 260 -18.02 -6.50 -11.02
C LEU A 260 -17.51 -7.71 -11.79
N ASN A 261 -17.09 -7.50 -13.04
CA ASN A 261 -16.42 -8.52 -13.84
C ASN A 261 -14.97 -8.71 -13.38
N LEU A 262 -14.79 -9.15 -12.13
CA LEU A 262 -13.52 -9.57 -11.57
C LEU A 262 -13.08 -10.85 -12.29
N VAL A 263 -11.89 -10.83 -12.89
CA VAL A 263 -11.38 -11.95 -13.71
C VAL A 263 -10.13 -12.60 -13.12
N ALA A 264 -9.40 -11.90 -12.26
CA ALA A 264 -8.18 -12.39 -11.63
C ALA A 264 -7.77 -11.50 -10.44
N GLY A 265 -6.80 -11.93 -9.65
CA GLY A 265 -6.14 -11.05 -8.68
C GLY A 265 -4.72 -11.46 -8.34
N TYR A 266 -3.95 -10.49 -7.84
CA TYR A 266 -2.66 -10.69 -7.20
C TYR A 266 -2.77 -10.32 -5.72
N ALA A 267 -2.29 -11.20 -4.86
CA ALA A 267 -2.11 -10.95 -3.44
C ALA A 267 -0.71 -11.41 -3.04
N GLY A 268 0.10 -10.55 -2.44
CA GLY A 268 1.42 -10.94 -1.96
C GLY A 268 1.76 -10.47 -0.56
N GLY A 269 2.71 -11.14 0.10
CA GLY A 269 3.05 -10.85 1.49
C GLY A 269 1.82 -10.88 2.39
N ILE A 270 0.97 -11.92 2.28
CA ILE A 270 -0.42 -11.88 2.76
C ILE A 270 -0.52 -12.13 4.26
N PRO A 271 -0.97 -11.17 5.08
CA PRO A 271 -1.20 -11.37 6.50
C PRO A 271 -2.55 -12.07 6.75
N ALA A 272 -2.62 -13.36 6.43
CA ALA A 272 -3.89 -14.12 6.46
C ALA A 272 -4.40 -14.39 7.88
N ASN A 273 -3.51 -14.67 8.84
CA ASN A 273 -3.81 -14.94 10.24
C ASN A 273 -3.07 -13.92 11.13
N LEU A 274 -3.82 -12.94 11.62
CA LEU A 274 -3.27 -11.85 12.42
C LEU A 274 -2.66 -12.31 13.75
N GLY A 275 -3.12 -13.42 14.33
CA GLY A 275 -2.54 -13.97 15.56
C GLY A 275 -1.12 -14.50 15.35
N VAL A 276 -0.82 -15.05 14.17
CA VAL A 276 0.53 -15.49 13.80
C VAL A 276 1.39 -14.29 13.40
N VAL A 277 0.86 -13.38 12.59
CA VAL A 277 1.57 -12.17 12.15
C VAL A 277 1.97 -11.31 13.34
N ALA A 278 1.09 -11.17 14.35
CA ALA A 278 1.39 -10.40 15.56
C ALA A 278 2.69 -10.86 16.22
N GLY A 279 2.89 -12.17 16.36
CA GLY A 279 4.11 -12.72 16.95
C GLY A 279 5.37 -12.53 16.09
N ALA A 280 5.23 -12.40 14.77
CA ALA A 280 6.37 -12.14 13.87
C ALA A 280 6.87 -10.69 13.96
N ILE A 281 5.95 -9.74 14.09
CA ILE A 281 6.29 -8.30 14.13
C ILE A 281 6.57 -7.77 15.55
N ASP A 282 6.17 -8.50 16.58
CA ASP A 282 6.45 -8.16 17.98
C ASP A 282 7.96 -8.07 18.22
N ASN A 283 8.41 -7.00 18.89
CA ASN A 283 9.83 -6.69 19.07
C ASN A 283 10.64 -6.59 17.75
N GLY A 284 9.97 -6.49 16.59
CA GLY A 284 10.57 -6.31 15.27
C GLY A 284 10.53 -4.85 14.80
N ALA A 285 11.04 -4.61 13.59
CA ALA A 285 11.06 -3.27 12.99
C ALA A 285 9.64 -2.67 12.84
N LEU A 286 8.63 -3.49 12.57
CA LEU A 286 7.23 -3.08 12.41
C LEU A 286 6.35 -3.31 13.65
N ALA A 287 6.92 -3.32 14.86
CA ALA A 287 6.15 -3.49 16.11
C ALA A 287 4.98 -2.49 16.26
N ALA A 288 5.09 -1.27 15.70
CA ALA A 288 4.02 -0.28 15.70
C ALA A 288 2.72 -0.73 15.00
N ALA A 289 2.82 -1.67 14.05
CA ALA A 289 1.65 -2.19 13.35
C ALA A 289 0.69 -2.97 14.27
N LEU A 290 1.18 -3.46 15.42
CA LEU A 290 0.31 -3.97 16.50
C LEU A 290 -0.58 -2.86 17.06
N GLY A 291 -0.04 -1.64 17.21
CA GLY A 291 -0.81 -0.46 17.63
C GLY A 291 -1.87 -0.06 16.61
N TYR A 292 -1.54 -0.08 15.31
CA TYR A 292 -2.51 0.14 14.23
C TYR A 292 -3.66 -0.87 14.27
N ALA A 293 -3.33 -2.16 14.39
CA ALA A 293 -4.33 -3.23 14.45
C ALA A 293 -5.24 -3.08 15.69
N ILE A 294 -4.66 -2.81 16.86
CA ILE A 294 -5.42 -2.60 18.10
C ILE A 294 -6.33 -1.36 17.96
N ASN A 295 -5.84 -0.25 17.40
CA ASN A 295 -6.67 0.94 17.17
C ASN A 295 -7.83 0.66 16.19
N GLY A 296 -7.58 -0.13 15.15
CA GLY A 296 -8.61 -0.58 14.22
C GLY A 296 -9.68 -1.46 14.88
N LEU A 297 -9.27 -2.39 15.75
CA LEU A 297 -10.18 -3.21 16.56
C LEU A 297 -10.99 -2.34 17.53
N LEU A 298 -10.35 -1.40 18.23
CA LEU A 298 -11.03 -0.49 19.15
C LEU A 298 -12.08 0.40 18.47
N TYR A 299 -11.86 0.75 17.20
CA TYR A 299 -12.83 1.49 16.40
C TYR A 299 -13.98 0.60 15.89
N SER A 300 -13.67 -0.64 15.48
CA SER A 300 -14.65 -1.57 14.91
C SER A 300 -15.53 -2.25 15.98
N ASP A 301 -14.95 -2.54 17.14
CA ASP A 301 -15.55 -3.26 18.28
C ASP A 301 -15.28 -2.45 19.58
N PRO A 302 -16.01 -1.34 19.84
CA PRO A 302 -15.75 -0.44 20.99
C PRO A 302 -15.82 -1.12 22.36
N GLU A 303 -16.52 -2.25 22.48
CA GLU A 303 -16.59 -3.09 23.68
C GLU A 303 -15.23 -3.65 24.10
N LEU A 304 -14.26 -3.75 23.19
CA LEU A 304 -12.90 -4.19 23.49
C LEU A 304 -12.07 -3.14 24.23
N ARG A 305 -12.58 -1.91 24.36
CA ARG A 305 -11.86 -0.81 25.01
C ARG A 305 -11.45 -1.14 26.43
N GLU A 306 -12.38 -1.54 27.28
CA GLU A 306 -12.04 -1.84 28.67
C GLU A 306 -11.15 -3.08 28.82
N PRO A 307 -11.42 -4.22 28.16
CA PRO A 307 -10.52 -5.37 28.14
C PRO A 307 -9.07 -5.03 27.75
N ILE A 308 -8.87 -4.17 26.74
CA ILE A 308 -7.54 -3.75 26.30
C ILE A 308 -6.91 -2.74 27.26
N TYR A 309 -7.58 -1.62 27.54
CA TYR A 309 -7.01 -0.54 28.34
C TYR A 309 -6.77 -0.94 29.80
N SER A 310 -7.54 -1.88 30.35
CA SER A 310 -7.32 -2.40 31.71
C SER A 310 -5.96 -3.12 31.85
N LYS A 311 -5.43 -3.69 30.77
CA LYS A 311 -4.14 -4.41 30.70
C LYS A 311 -2.95 -3.51 30.40
N LEU A 312 -3.15 -2.38 29.74
CA LEU A 312 -2.08 -1.45 29.35
C LEU A 312 -1.60 -0.58 30.52
N ASN A 313 -0.28 -0.42 30.61
CA ASN A 313 0.34 0.62 31.43
C ASN A 313 0.40 1.96 30.65
N ASP A 314 0.97 3.01 31.24
CA ASP A 314 1.02 4.34 30.62
C ASP A 314 1.80 4.37 29.30
N LYS A 315 2.84 3.53 29.15
CA LYS A 315 3.60 3.39 27.90
C LYS A 315 2.76 2.73 26.81
N GLY A 316 1.99 1.69 27.14
CA GLY A 316 1.06 1.05 26.21
C GLY A 316 -0.04 2.00 25.75
N ARG A 317 -0.59 2.79 26.67
CA ARG A 317 -1.58 3.84 26.35
C ARG A 317 -0.98 4.92 25.45
N THR A 318 0.25 5.33 25.71
CA THR A 318 0.97 6.31 24.89
C THR A 318 1.24 5.76 23.49
N LEU A 319 1.66 4.50 23.37
CA LEU A 319 1.86 3.87 22.07
C LEU A 319 0.56 3.86 21.27
N LEU A 320 -0.56 3.40 21.85
CA LEU A 320 -1.84 3.40 21.13
C LEU A 320 -2.28 4.80 20.72
N GLU A 321 -2.09 5.81 21.58
CA GLU A 321 -2.43 7.19 21.25
C GLU A 321 -1.58 7.73 20.09
N GLN A 322 -0.29 7.43 20.09
CA GLN A 322 0.63 7.81 19.03
C GLN A 322 0.32 7.09 17.72
N THR A 323 0.14 5.78 17.75
CA THR A 323 -0.14 4.98 16.56
C THR A 323 -1.54 5.24 15.97
N LYS A 324 -2.42 6.02 16.60
CA LYS A 324 -3.68 6.45 15.95
C LYS A 324 -3.42 7.41 14.79
N ASP A 325 -2.35 8.21 14.89
CA ASP A 325 -2.07 9.33 13.98
C ASP A 325 -0.60 9.36 13.53
N GLU A 326 0.02 8.19 13.40
CA GLU A 326 1.37 8.06 12.83
C GLU A 326 1.34 7.45 11.43
N CYS A 327 2.27 7.87 10.59
CA CYS A 327 2.62 7.17 9.36
C CYS A 327 3.76 6.17 9.64
N VAL A 328 4.01 5.24 8.72
CA VAL A 328 5.09 4.24 8.89
C VAL A 328 6.46 4.86 9.23
N PRO A 329 6.95 5.92 8.55
CA PRO A 329 8.25 6.51 8.89
C PRO A 329 8.36 7.01 10.34
N GLU A 330 7.33 7.70 10.85
CA GLU A 330 7.28 8.18 12.23
C GLU A 330 7.25 7.02 13.23
N SER A 331 6.46 5.98 12.91
CA SER A 331 6.38 4.78 13.74
C SER A 331 7.67 3.96 13.75
N LEU A 332 8.38 3.85 12.63
CA LEU A 332 9.70 3.21 12.59
C LEU A 332 10.70 3.94 13.47
N LEU A 333 10.69 5.28 13.44
CA LEU A 333 11.59 6.09 14.25
C LEU A 333 11.31 5.96 15.77
N ARG A 334 10.04 5.84 16.15
CA ARG A 334 9.61 5.86 17.56
C ARG A 334 9.48 4.49 18.21
N HIS A 335 9.11 3.47 17.45
CA HIS A 335 8.60 2.20 17.97
C HIS A 335 9.26 0.95 17.37
N ALA A 336 10.20 1.08 16.44
CA ALA A 336 10.93 -0.10 15.95
C ALA A 336 11.64 -0.83 17.11
N TYR A 337 11.57 -2.16 17.09
CA TYR A 337 12.14 -3.05 18.13
C TYR A 337 11.59 -2.81 19.53
N LYS A 338 10.37 -2.27 19.63
CA LYS A 338 9.71 -2.12 20.92
C LYS A 338 9.32 -3.49 21.46
N ASP A 339 9.92 -3.89 22.58
CA ASP A 339 9.45 -5.03 23.36
C ASP A 339 8.08 -4.71 23.97
N THR A 340 7.04 -5.34 23.45
CA THR A 340 5.66 -5.02 23.82
C THR A 340 5.29 -5.47 25.24
N ARG A 341 6.08 -6.37 25.85
CA ARG A 341 5.92 -6.74 27.28
C ARG A 341 6.13 -5.54 28.20
N THR A 342 6.81 -4.50 27.73
CA THR A 342 7.00 -3.24 28.48
C THR A 342 5.78 -2.33 28.46
N LEU A 343 4.72 -2.68 27.71
CA LEU A 343 3.53 -1.86 27.47
C LEU A 343 2.31 -2.28 28.31
N THR A 344 2.37 -3.46 28.93
CA THR A 344 1.31 -4.01 29.77
C THR A 344 1.67 -3.91 31.25
N LYS A 345 0.68 -4.06 32.14
CA LYS A 345 0.85 -4.00 33.60
C LYS A 345 1.46 -5.27 34.17
N ASP A 346 1.18 -6.42 33.56
CA ASP A 346 1.57 -7.75 34.02
C ASP A 346 2.77 -8.34 33.24
N GLY A 347 3.27 -7.63 32.23
CA GLY A 347 4.40 -8.06 31.41
C GLY A 347 4.02 -9.03 30.28
N SER A 348 2.72 -9.26 30.03
CA SER A 348 2.27 -9.94 28.82
C SER A 348 2.57 -9.11 27.57
N SER A 349 2.88 -9.74 26.45
CA SER A 349 3.12 -9.02 25.19
C SER A 349 1.80 -8.59 24.54
N LEU A 350 1.84 -7.64 23.60
CA LEU A 350 0.64 -7.29 22.83
C LEU A 350 0.16 -8.47 21.96
N THR A 351 1.07 -9.35 21.53
CA THR A 351 0.71 -10.61 20.88
C THR A 351 -0.12 -11.51 21.79
N GLN A 352 0.28 -11.67 23.05
CA GLN A 352 -0.48 -12.46 24.03
C GLN A 352 -1.84 -11.82 24.31
N LEU A 353 -1.88 -10.49 24.45
CA LEU A 353 -3.13 -9.75 24.61
C LEU A 353 -4.11 -10.00 23.44
N MET A 354 -3.62 -10.04 22.20
CA MET A 354 -4.41 -10.35 21.01
C MET A 354 -4.91 -11.81 20.94
N GLN A 355 -4.39 -12.69 21.79
CA GLN A 355 -4.78 -14.10 21.91
C GLN A 355 -5.66 -14.36 23.16
N GLU A 356 -5.94 -13.35 23.98
CA GLU A 356 -6.83 -13.44 25.13
C GLU A 356 -8.28 -13.03 24.76
N GLU A 357 -9.28 -13.75 25.28
CA GLU A 357 -10.68 -13.34 25.10
C GLU A 357 -11.01 -12.07 25.92
N PRO A 358 -11.82 -11.15 25.38
CA PRO A 358 -12.61 -11.22 24.14
C PRO A 358 -11.86 -10.81 22.85
N ILE A 359 -10.59 -10.43 22.94
CA ILE A 359 -9.81 -9.85 21.84
C ILE A 359 -9.50 -10.92 20.78
N ALA A 360 -9.19 -12.13 21.22
CA ALA A 360 -8.91 -13.28 20.35
C ALA A 360 -10.04 -13.53 19.35
N SER A 361 -11.30 -13.48 19.79
CA SER A 361 -12.46 -13.59 18.91
C SER A 361 -12.49 -12.50 17.83
N ALA A 362 -12.18 -11.25 18.17
CA ALA A 362 -12.17 -10.14 17.23
C ALA A 362 -11.01 -10.24 16.21
N VAL A 363 -9.85 -10.71 16.66
CA VAL A 363 -8.69 -11.03 15.79
C VAL A 363 -9.03 -12.17 14.85
N GLN A 364 -9.71 -13.22 15.34
CA GLN A 364 -10.11 -14.38 14.56
C GLN A 364 -11.13 -14.05 13.46
N LYS A 365 -12.02 -13.06 13.67
CA LYS A 365 -12.92 -12.54 12.62
C LYS A 365 -12.16 -12.05 11.37
N GLN A 366 -10.87 -11.70 11.51
CA GLN A 366 -10.04 -11.19 10.42
C GLN A 366 -9.35 -12.30 9.60
N LEU A 367 -9.49 -13.58 9.99
CA LEU A 367 -8.87 -14.69 9.28
C LEU A 367 -9.32 -14.75 7.81
N ILE A 368 -8.33 -14.71 6.91
CA ILE A 368 -8.50 -14.92 5.47
C ILE A 368 -8.21 -16.39 5.15
N GLY A 369 -8.94 -16.97 4.20
CA GLY A 369 -8.84 -18.39 3.85
C GLY A 369 -10.00 -19.21 4.39
N THR A 370 -10.99 -18.60 5.04
CA THR A 370 -12.24 -19.26 5.44
C THR A 370 -13.20 -19.40 4.26
N LEU A 371 -13.09 -18.52 3.27
CA LEU A 371 -13.79 -18.57 1.99
C LEU A 371 -12.79 -18.98 0.88
N SER A 372 -13.21 -18.84 -0.37
CA SER A 372 -12.35 -19.07 -1.53
C SER A 372 -12.73 -18.17 -2.70
N PRO A 373 -11.75 -17.67 -3.46
CA PRO A 373 -12.03 -16.89 -4.66
C PRO A 373 -12.59 -17.76 -5.80
N SER A 374 -13.50 -17.19 -6.58
CA SER A 374 -14.08 -17.80 -7.79
C SER A 374 -13.20 -17.61 -9.03
N VAL A 375 -12.27 -16.65 -8.97
CA VAL A 375 -11.34 -16.30 -10.04
C VAL A 375 -9.93 -16.84 -9.77
N PRO A 376 -9.08 -17.01 -10.80
CA PRO A 376 -7.68 -17.32 -10.60
C PRO A 376 -6.94 -16.26 -9.77
N VAL A 377 -6.05 -16.70 -8.88
CA VAL A 377 -5.22 -15.81 -8.04
C VAL A 377 -3.74 -16.14 -8.14
N TYR A 378 -2.91 -15.12 -8.35
CA TYR A 378 -1.47 -15.19 -8.12
C TYR A 378 -1.18 -14.86 -6.66
N ILE A 379 -0.53 -15.79 -5.94
CA ILE A 379 0.04 -15.57 -4.61
C ILE A 379 1.57 -15.44 -4.70
N GLY A 380 2.09 -14.27 -4.30
CA GLY A 380 3.53 -13.98 -4.27
C GLY A 380 4.06 -13.77 -2.85
N GLN A 381 5.16 -14.43 -2.48
CA GLN A 381 5.65 -14.40 -1.10
C GLN A 381 7.18 -14.33 -1.02
N GLY A 382 7.73 -13.69 0.02
CA GLY A 382 9.14 -13.85 0.40
C GLY A 382 9.34 -15.13 1.21
N LYS A 383 10.28 -16.00 0.81
CA LYS A 383 10.55 -17.26 1.52
C LYS A 383 11.03 -17.04 2.96
N ASN A 384 11.86 -16.02 3.17
CA ASN A 384 12.47 -15.68 4.45
C ASN A 384 11.87 -14.40 5.06
N ASP A 385 10.65 -14.03 4.65
CA ASP A 385 9.98 -12.79 5.05
C ASP A 385 9.85 -12.69 6.59
N ASP A 386 10.50 -11.67 7.15
CA ASP A 386 10.61 -11.40 8.58
C ASP A 386 9.36 -10.72 9.18
N THR A 387 8.47 -10.21 8.33
CA THR A 387 7.32 -9.41 8.72
C THR A 387 6.04 -10.24 8.58
N ILE A 388 5.86 -10.86 7.43
CA ILE A 388 4.72 -11.73 7.12
C ILE A 388 5.28 -13.13 6.83
N PRO A 389 5.27 -14.04 7.82
CA PRO A 389 5.85 -15.36 7.65
C PRO A 389 5.32 -16.09 6.41
N ALA A 390 6.21 -16.76 5.66
CA ALA A 390 5.81 -17.46 4.44
C ALA A 390 4.69 -18.50 4.64
N SER A 391 4.55 -19.04 5.86
CA SER A 391 3.45 -19.93 6.26
C SER A 391 2.08 -19.32 5.99
N GLN A 392 1.92 -18.00 6.14
CA GLN A 392 0.65 -17.31 5.90
C GLN A 392 0.18 -17.53 4.46
N ALA A 393 1.06 -17.30 3.49
CA ALA A 393 0.75 -17.48 2.08
C ALA A 393 0.62 -18.97 1.70
N ARG A 394 1.44 -19.86 2.29
CA ARG A 394 1.37 -21.31 2.05
C ARG A 394 0.03 -21.89 2.52
N ASP A 395 -0.37 -21.58 3.75
CA ASP A 395 -1.61 -22.08 4.35
C ASP A 395 -2.83 -21.55 3.62
N LEU A 396 -2.83 -20.26 3.27
CA LEU A 396 -3.90 -19.65 2.47
C LEU A 396 -4.02 -20.31 1.09
N ALA A 397 -2.89 -20.47 0.37
CA ALA A 397 -2.87 -21.09 -0.94
C ALA A 397 -3.40 -22.53 -0.90
N ARG A 398 -2.97 -23.33 0.09
CA ARG A 398 -3.49 -24.69 0.30
C ARG A 398 -4.98 -24.70 0.66
N SER A 399 -5.42 -23.79 1.52
CA SER A 399 -6.83 -23.66 1.91
C SER A 399 -7.72 -23.35 0.70
N TRP A 400 -7.31 -22.40 -0.14
CA TRP A 400 -8.02 -22.05 -1.37
C TRP A 400 -8.02 -23.19 -2.40
N LEU A 401 -6.88 -23.84 -2.64
CA LEU A 401 -6.82 -25.03 -3.51
C LEU A 401 -7.73 -26.15 -3.00
N GLY A 402 -7.76 -26.39 -1.69
CA GLY A 402 -8.65 -27.38 -1.06
C GLY A 402 -10.14 -27.07 -1.20
N LYS A 403 -10.49 -25.80 -1.45
CA LYS A 403 -11.85 -25.34 -1.76
C LYS A 403 -12.13 -25.22 -3.26
N GLY A 404 -11.20 -25.63 -4.13
CA GLY A 404 -11.36 -25.65 -5.58
C GLY A 404 -10.99 -24.34 -6.30
N ALA A 405 -10.41 -23.36 -5.60
CA ALA A 405 -9.91 -22.15 -6.23
C ALA A 405 -8.69 -22.45 -7.11
N LYS A 406 -8.46 -21.59 -8.10
CA LYS A 406 -7.28 -21.65 -8.98
C LYS A 406 -6.20 -20.74 -8.43
N VAL A 407 -5.12 -21.32 -7.94
CA VAL A 407 -3.99 -20.57 -7.35
C VAL A 407 -2.74 -20.78 -8.18
N TYR A 408 -1.98 -19.71 -8.40
CA TYR A 408 -0.60 -19.75 -8.86
C TYR A 408 0.30 -19.23 -7.74
N TYR A 409 1.15 -20.08 -7.19
CA TYR A 409 1.97 -19.78 -6.02
C TYR A 409 3.44 -19.61 -6.39
N ARG A 410 4.05 -18.49 -5.92
CA ARG A 410 5.47 -18.19 -6.12
C ARG A 410 6.10 -17.60 -4.87
N GLU A 411 7.22 -18.22 -4.46
CA GLU A 411 8.12 -17.68 -3.45
C GLU A 411 9.37 -17.08 -4.10
N GLN A 412 9.85 -15.98 -3.53
CA GLN A 412 11.13 -15.36 -3.86
C GLN A 412 12.14 -15.68 -2.74
N ASP A 413 13.27 -16.27 -3.11
CA ASP A 413 14.34 -16.59 -2.17
C ASP A 413 15.25 -15.38 -1.97
N VAL A 414 14.77 -14.41 -1.20
CA VAL A 414 15.54 -13.25 -0.78
C VAL A 414 16.17 -13.57 0.57
N PRO A 415 17.51 -13.48 0.71
CA PRO A 415 18.16 -13.74 1.99
C PRO A 415 17.80 -12.66 3.02
N SER A 416 17.68 -13.06 4.29
CA SER A 416 17.51 -12.12 5.40
C SER A 416 18.84 -11.43 5.69
N VAL A 417 19.05 -10.28 5.04
CA VAL A 417 20.29 -9.50 5.11
C VAL A 417 20.15 -8.23 5.94
N ALA A 418 18.93 -7.73 6.07
CA ALA A 418 18.57 -6.58 6.89
C ALA A 418 17.05 -6.59 7.14
N PRO A 419 16.59 -5.96 8.24
CA PRO A 419 15.17 -5.87 8.59
C PRO A 419 14.32 -5.34 7.44
N LEU A 420 13.15 -5.94 7.21
CA LEU A 420 12.18 -5.60 6.15
C LEU A 420 12.66 -5.81 4.71
N VAL A 421 13.95 -6.12 4.47
CA VAL A 421 14.47 -6.30 3.11
C VAL A 421 13.91 -7.56 2.46
N ASP A 422 13.82 -8.65 3.23
CA ASP A 422 13.21 -9.90 2.80
C ASP A 422 11.67 -9.83 2.70
N HIS A 423 11.05 -8.76 3.22
CA HIS A 423 9.64 -8.42 3.01
C HIS A 423 9.43 -7.56 1.75
N VAL A 424 10.25 -6.52 1.53
CA VAL A 424 10.05 -5.53 0.46
C VAL A 424 10.57 -5.99 -0.90
N ILE A 425 11.74 -6.63 -0.97
CA ILE A 425 12.30 -7.07 -2.26
C ILE A 425 11.37 -8.05 -2.99
N PRO A 426 10.72 -9.04 -2.33
CA PRO A 426 9.78 -9.92 -3.00
C PRO A 426 8.57 -9.18 -3.62
N MET A 427 8.14 -8.04 -3.07
CA MET A 427 7.13 -7.19 -3.74
C MET A 427 7.59 -6.81 -5.14
N MET A 428 8.81 -6.29 -5.24
CA MET A 428 9.40 -5.84 -6.51
C MET A 428 9.70 -7.01 -7.45
N ALA A 429 10.20 -8.12 -6.91
CA ALA A 429 10.50 -9.33 -7.67
C ALA A 429 9.23 -9.97 -8.25
N ASN A 430 8.10 -9.92 -7.53
CA ASN A 430 6.81 -10.43 -8.01
C ASN A 430 6.06 -9.42 -8.88
N LEU A 431 6.38 -8.13 -8.83
CA LEU A 431 5.64 -7.08 -9.54
C LEU A 431 5.41 -7.39 -11.02
N SER A 432 6.49 -7.42 -11.80
CA SER A 432 6.39 -7.66 -13.25
C SER A 432 5.83 -9.06 -13.59
N PRO A 433 6.28 -10.16 -12.96
CA PRO A 433 5.69 -11.48 -13.18
C PRO A 433 4.18 -11.54 -12.91
N ALA A 434 3.70 -10.91 -11.83
CA ALA A 434 2.29 -10.92 -11.48
C ALA A 434 1.44 -10.09 -12.45
N VAL A 435 1.90 -8.88 -12.85
CA VAL A 435 1.19 -8.10 -13.87
C VAL A 435 1.11 -8.84 -15.21
N LEU A 436 2.20 -9.51 -15.61
CA LEU A 436 2.21 -10.35 -16.82
C LEU A 436 1.26 -11.55 -16.71
N TRP A 437 1.18 -12.18 -15.55
CA TRP A 437 0.25 -13.28 -15.31
C TRP A 437 -1.21 -12.79 -15.36
N LEU A 438 -1.52 -11.65 -14.73
CA LEU A 438 -2.84 -11.01 -14.82
C LEU A 438 -3.20 -10.70 -16.28
N GLU A 439 -2.26 -10.17 -17.05
CA GLU A 439 -2.45 -9.87 -18.48
C GLU A 439 -2.78 -11.13 -19.31
N LYS A 440 -2.14 -12.27 -19.00
CA LYS A 440 -2.47 -13.56 -19.64
C LYS A 440 -3.90 -13.97 -19.32
N VAL A 441 -4.31 -13.90 -18.04
CA VAL A 441 -5.69 -14.25 -17.62
C VAL A 441 -6.71 -13.34 -18.31
N ILE A 442 -6.51 -12.03 -18.27
CA ILE A 442 -7.38 -11.02 -18.89
C ILE A 442 -7.55 -11.27 -20.40
N ASN A 443 -6.47 -11.62 -21.10
CA ASN A 443 -6.50 -11.88 -22.54
C ASN A 443 -6.98 -13.29 -22.92
N GLY A 444 -7.37 -14.13 -21.95
CA GLY A 444 -7.74 -15.52 -22.20
C GLY A 444 -6.60 -16.37 -22.75
N GLN A 445 -5.36 -16.00 -22.44
CA GLN A 445 -4.17 -16.77 -22.81
C GLN A 445 -3.90 -17.88 -21.78
N PRO A 446 -3.15 -18.93 -22.14
CA PRO A 446 -2.67 -19.90 -21.16
C PRO A 446 -1.88 -19.22 -20.03
N TYR A 447 -2.24 -19.53 -18.79
CA TYR A 447 -1.57 -19.06 -17.58
C TYR A 447 -1.21 -20.25 -16.68
N GLU A 448 -0.22 -20.03 -15.82
CA GLU A 448 0.27 -21.07 -14.91
C GLU A 448 -0.63 -21.17 -13.66
N LEU A 449 -0.73 -22.38 -13.12
CA LEU A 449 -1.38 -22.71 -11.86
C LEU A 449 -0.49 -23.66 -11.06
N SER A 450 -0.66 -23.65 -9.74
CA SER A 450 0.03 -24.52 -8.80
C SER A 450 -0.88 -25.61 -8.28
N THR A 451 -0.30 -26.76 -7.99
CA THR A 451 -0.94 -27.85 -7.23
C THR A 451 -0.49 -27.79 -5.77
N ALA A 452 -1.24 -28.45 -4.87
CA ALA A 452 -0.95 -28.40 -3.44
C ALA A 452 0.41 -29.02 -3.06
N ASP A 453 0.90 -29.97 -3.85
CA ASP A 453 2.23 -30.59 -3.69
C ASP A 453 3.39 -29.67 -4.10
N GLN A 454 3.14 -28.64 -4.91
CA GLN A 454 4.14 -27.66 -5.33
C GLN A 454 4.32 -26.52 -4.31
N ILE A 455 3.42 -26.38 -3.35
CA ILE A 455 3.53 -25.40 -2.27
C ILE A 455 4.40 -26.02 -1.17
N PRO A 456 5.41 -25.32 -0.62
CA PRO A 456 6.18 -25.83 0.51
C PRO A 456 5.29 -26.02 1.76
N ARG A 457 5.65 -26.95 2.63
CA ARG A 457 4.92 -27.18 3.88
C ARG A 457 5.23 -26.12 4.92
#